data_AF-A0A4Z0BUK3-F1
#
_entry.id   AF-A0A4Z0BUK3-F1
#
_cell.length_a   1.000
_cell.length_b   1.000
_cell.length_c   1.000
_cell.angle_alpha   90.00
_cell.angle_beta   90.00
_cell.angle_gamma   90.00
#
_symmetry.space_group_name_H-M   'P 1'
#
loop_
_entity.id
_entity.type
_entity.pdbx_description
1 polymer ?
#
loop_
_entity_poly.entity_id
_entity_poly.type
_entity_poly.pdbx_seq_one_letter_code
_entity_poly.pdbx_strand_id
1 'polypeptide(L)'
;MSEPTPTYVSVKLPADLVNQAREAAQTMRRSVASQIEYWATLGKALEHAGLSTSDSRALIARQERSAYGPGTSPPPASPELEDLQAHVLALAKSGALTARAQEAVSTGRSRGRGKGRKSA
;
A
#
# COMPACT_ATOMS: atom_id res chain seq x y z
N MET A 1 14.72 40.26 -4.75
CA MET A 1 13.42 40.24 -4.04
C MET A 1 13.64 39.48 -2.77
N SER A 2 13.60 40.14 -1.61
CA SER A 2 13.76 39.46 -0.32
C SER A 2 12.46 38.73 -0.01
N GLU A 3 12.48 37.41 0.06
CA GLU A 3 11.34 36.66 0.58
C GLU A 3 11.15 37.01 2.07
N PRO A 4 9.93 37.33 2.50
CA PRO A 4 9.66 37.62 3.91
C PRO A 4 9.99 36.37 4.75
N THR A 5 10.76 36.56 5.82
CA THR A 5 11.10 35.47 6.72
C THR A 5 9.83 34.93 7.37
N PRO A 6 9.51 33.63 7.23
CA PRO A 6 8.29 33.07 7.80
C PRO A 6 8.30 33.17 9.32
N THR A 7 7.21 33.67 9.89
CA THR A 7 7.01 33.73 11.35
C THR A 7 6.44 32.40 11.83
N TYR A 8 7.16 31.73 12.74
CA TYR A 8 6.75 30.43 13.28
C TYR A 8 5.99 30.58 14.60
N VAL A 9 4.87 29.87 14.74
CA VAL A 9 4.05 29.84 15.96
C VAL A 9 3.85 28.40 16.41
N SER A 10 3.97 28.14 17.71
CA SER A 10 3.70 26.82 18.28
C SER A 10 2.20 26.60 18.46
N VAL A 11 1.67 25.52 17.89
CA VAL A 11 0.25 25.14 17.99
C VAL A 11 0.12 23.78 18.67
N LYS A 12 -0.87 23.63 19.54
CA LYS A 12 -1.20 22.34 20.15
C LYS A 12 -2.10 21.55 19.20
N LEU A 13 -1.68 20.35 18.84
CA LEU A 13 -2.41 19.44 17.95
C LEU A 13 -2.70 18.13 18.67
N PRO A 14 -3.82 17.45 18.33
CA PRO A 14 -4.10 16.11 18.84
C PRO A 14 -2.97 15.14 18.50
N ALA A 15 -2.61 14.27 19.44
CA ALA A 15 -1.52 13.31 19.27
C ALA A 15 -1.77 12.38 18.07
N ASP A 16 -3.01 11.95 17.85
CA ASP A 16 -3.37 11.06 16.75
C ASP A 16 -3.11 11.70 15.38
N LEU A 17 -3.42 12.99 15.21
CA LEU A 17 -3.13 13.72 13.99
C LEU A 17 -1.63 13.82 13.74
N VAL A 18 -0.85 14.09 14.80
CA VAL A 18 0.61 14.17 14.72
C VAL A 18 1.21 12.81 14.35
N ASN A 19 0.67 11.72 14.87
CA ASN A 19 1.11 10.36 14.55
C ASN A 19 0.82 10.00 13.09
N GLN A 20 -0.39 10.28 12.60
CA GLN A 20 -0.74 10.09 11.18
C GLN A 20 0.18 10.92 10.27
N ALA A 21 0.44 12.18 10.64
CA ALA A 21 1.36 13.02 9.90
C ALA A 21 2.78 12.44 9.92
N ARG A 22 3.24 11.88 11.04
CA ARG A 22 4.57 11.25 11.13
C ARG A 22 4.72 10.06 10.19
N GLU A 23 3.73 9.18 10.15
CA GLU A 23 3.74 8.00 9.28
C GLU A 23 3.79 8.40 7.79
N ALA A 24 2.90 9.32 7.39
CA ALA A 24 2.87 9.83 6.03
C ALA A 24 4.15 10.60 5.66
N ALA A 25 4.68 11.37 6.60
CA ALA A 25 5.91 12.14 6.42
C ALA A 25 7.14 11.24 6.21
N GLN A 26 7.23 10.13 6.94
CA GLN A 26 8.34 9.17 6.83
C GLN A 26 8.41 8.57 5.43
N THR A 27 7.27 8.12 4.89
CA THR A 27 7.18 7.57 3.53
C THR A 27 7.63 8.58 2.48
N MET A 28 7.30 9.85 2.68
CA MET A 28 7.63 10.94 1.76
C MET A 28 8.96 11.64 2.08
N ARG A 29 9.73 11.16 3.07
CA ARG A 29 10.99 11.75 3.54
C ARG A 29 10.90 13.26 3.85
N ARG A 30 9.78 13.69 4.45
CA ARG A 30 9.54 15.07 4.87
C ARG A 30 9.44 15.20 6.38
N SER A 31 9.47 16.44 6.88
CA SER A 31 9.18 16.70 8.29
C SER A 31 7.68 16.58 8.58
N VAL A 32 7.33 16.33 9.85
CA VAL A 32 5.92 16.29 10.31
C VAL A 32 5.23 17.64 10.07
N ALA A 33 5.93 18.75 10.33
CA ALA A 33 5.40 20.09 10.10
C ALA A 33 5.09 20.32 8.61
N SER A 34 6.03 19.98 7.73
CA SER A 34 5.86 20.10 6.28
C SER A 34 4.75 19.19 5.75
N GLN A 35 4.53 18.02 6.35
CA GLN A 35 3.42 17.14 6.03
C GLN A 35 2.07 17.77 6.39
N ILE A 36 1.95 18.38 7.56
CA ILE A 36 0.73 19.04 8.02
C ILE A 36 0.44 20.26 7.15
N GLU A 37 1.46 21.06 6.83
CA GLU A 37 1.35 22.21 5.92
C GLU A 37 0.88 21.80 4.52
N TYR A 38 1.42 20.69 4.00
CA TYR A 38 0.99 20.14 2.73
C TYR A 38 -0.49 19.74 2.74
N TRP A 39 -0.95 19.02 3.78
CA TRP A 39 -2.37 18.67 3.92
C TRP A 39 -3.27 19.91 4.01
N ALA A 40 -2.84 20.93 4.76
CA ALA A 40 -3.59 22.18 4.87
C ALA A 40 -3.69 22.91 3.52
N THR A 41 -2.59 22.97 2.76
CA THR A 41 -2.57 23.56 1.42
C THR A 41 -3.46 22.80 0.44
N LEU A 42 -3.42 21.47 0.50
CA LEU A 42 -4.28 20.62 -0.33
C LEU A 42 -5.76 20.81 0.03
N GLY A 43 -6.10 20.86 1.31
CA GLY A 43 -7.47 21.14 1.77
C GLY A 43 -7.99 22.48 1.27
N LYS A 44 -7.20 23.55 1.41
CA LYS A 44 -7.54 24.88 0.88
C LYS A 44 -7.77 24.86 -0.64
N ALA A 45 -6.90 24.19 -1.39
CA ALA A 45 -7.05 24.09 -2.84
C ALA A 45 -8.35 23.37 -3.25
N LEU A 46 -8.73 22.30 -2.53
CA LEU A 46 -9.99 21.61 -2.75
C LEU A 46 -11.21 22.50 -2.43
N GLU A 47 -11.17 23.22 -1.31
CA GLU A 47 -12.23 24.16 -0.94
C GLU A 47 -12.38 25.29 -1.96
N HIS A 48 -11.26 25.84 -2.46
CA HIS A 48 -11.28 26.83 -3.55
C HIS A 48 -11.85 26.28 -4.86
N ALA A 49 -11.70 24.98 -5.10
CA ALA A 49 -12.33 24.29 -6.23
C ALA A 49 -13.82 23.97 -6.00
N GLY A 50 -14.38 24.35 -4.84
CA GLY A 50 -15.77 24.05 -4.47
C GLY A 50 -16.01 22.60 -4.05
N LEU A 51 -14.95 21.83 -3.77
CA LEU A 51 -15.05 20.45 -3.33
C LEU A 51 -15.05 20.38 -1.80
N SER A 52 -16.14 19.87 -1.23
CA SER A 52 -16.15 19.55 0.19
C SER A 52 -15.27 18.32 0.49
N THR A 53 -14.92 18.11 1.76
CA THR A 53 -14.21 16.90 2.19
C THR A 53 -15.00 15.63 1.84
N SER A 54 -16.34 15.66 1.95
CA SER A 54 -17.20 14.53 1.56
C SER A 54 -17.16 14.25 0.06
N ASP A 55 -17.20 15.30 -0.78
CA ASP A 55 -17.13 15.14 -2.24
C ASP A 55 -15.78 14.58 -2.65
N SER A 56 -14.71 15.08 -2.04
CA SER A 56 -13.35 14.59 -2.25
C SER A 56 -13.23 13.12 -1.89
N ARG A 57 -13.79 12.70 -0.74
CA ARG A 57 -13.82 11.27 -0.35
C ARG A 57 -14.64 10.42 -1.31
N ALA A 58 -15.80 10.91 -1.76
CA ALA A 58 -16.64 10.18 -2.71
C ALA A 58 -15.93 10.00 -4.06
N LEU A 59 -15.21 11.02 -4.53
CA LEU A 59 -14.41 10.97 -5.76
C LEU A 59 -13.26 9.97 -5.64
N ILE A 60 -12.53 9.98 -4.52
CA ILE A 60 -11.45 9.01 -4.26
C ILE A 60 -12.00 7.58 -4.23
N ALA A 61 -13.07 7.34 -3.47
CA ALA A 61 -13.70 6.02 -3.38
C ALA A 61 -14.20 5.52 -4.74
N ARG A 62 -14.77 6.41 -5.57
CA ARG A 62 -15.16 6.09 -6.94
C ARG A 62 -13.96 5.70 -7.79
N GLN A 63 -12.87 6.46 -7.74
CA GLN A 63 -11.66 6.18 -8.51
C GLN A 63 -11.01 4.84 -8.11
N GLU A 64 -10.90 4.58 -6.82
CA GLU A 64 -10.36 3.30 -6.30
C GLU A 64 -11.22 2.12 -6.76
N ARG A 65 -12.55 2.26 -6.70
CA ARG A 65 -13.47 1.24 -7.21
C ARG A 65 -13.37 1.06 -8.72
N SER A 66 -13.11 2.11 -9.49
CA SER A 66 -12.83 2.00 -10.92
C SER A 66 -11.48 1.33 -11.21
N ALA A 67 -10.44 1.59 -10.43
CA ALA A 67 -9.12 0.97 -10.62
C ALA A 67 -9.12 -0.55 -10.36
N TYR A 68 -9.99 -1.04 -9.47
CA TYR A 68 -10.10 -2.46 -9.10
C TYR A 68 -11.48 -3.07 -9.43
N GLY A 69 -12.28 -2.39 -10.24
CA GLY A 69 -13.64 -2.82 -10.59
C GLY A 69 -13.63 -3.91 -11.66
N PRO A 70 -14.64 -4.80 -11.69
CA PRO A 70 -14.72 -5.93 -12.63
C PRO A 70 -14.97 -5.54 -14.11
N GLY A 71 -14.86 -4.25 -14.46
CA GLY A 71 -15.06 -3.72 -15.82
C GLY A 71 -13.85 -2.95 -16.38
N THR A 72 -12.77 -2.81 -15.61
CA THR A 72 -11.51 -2.29 -16.14
C THR A 72 -10.77 -3.49 -16.69
N SER A 73 -10.79 -3.67 -18.02
CA SER A 73 -9.89 -4.65 -18.65
C SER A 73 -8.49 -4.37 -18.10
N PRO A 74 -7.81 -5.36 -17.49
CA PRO A 74 -6.41 -5.18 -17.16
C PRO A 74 -5.70 -4.70 -18.43
N PRO A 75 -4.69 -3.80 -18.32
CA PRO A 75 -3.84 -3.53 -19.46
C PRO A 75 -3.42 -4.88 -20.06
N PRO A 76 -3.37 -5.02 -21.41
CA PRO A 76 -2.97 -6.28 -22.01
C PRO A 76 -1.69 -6.73 -21.33
N ALA A 77 -1.73 -7.92 -20.75
CA ALA A 77 -0.57 -8.46 -20.05
C ALA A 77 0.59 -8.48 -21.05
N SER A 78 1.81 -8.21 -20.59
CA SER A 78 2.96 -8.40 -21.48
C SER A 78 2.95 -9.86 -21.96
N PRO A 79 3.40 -10.15 -23.20
CA PRO A 79 3.40 -11.50 -23.74
C PRO A 79 4.13 -12.50 -22.81
N GLU A 80 5.17 -12.02 -22.12
CA GLU A 80 5.90 -12.77 -21.08
C GLU A 80 5.04 -13.15 -19.88
N LEU A 81 4.14 -12.26 -19.42
CA LEU A 81 3.21 -12.52 -18.34
C LEU A 81 2.13 -13.51 -18.77
N GLU A 82 1.66 -13.43 -20.02
CA GLU A 82 0.70 -14.39 -20.58
C GLU A 82 1.31 -15.80 -20.67
N ASP A 83 2.54 -15.91 -21.17
CA ASP A 83 3.29 -17.17 -21.24
C ASP A 83 3.51 -17.76 -19.84
N LEU A 84 3.90 -16.93 -18.88
CA LEU A 84 4.07 -17.35 -17.49
C LEU A 84 2.74 -17.84 -16.89
N GLN A 85 1.64 -17.11 -17.11
CA GLN A 85 0.32 -17.49 -16.63
C GLN A 85 -0.14 -18.82 -17.25
N ALA A 86 0.06 -19.00 -18.55
CA ALA A 86 -0.23 -20.26 -19.24
C ALA A 86 0.59 -21.43 -18.67
N HIS A 87 1.87 -21.20 -18.39
CA HIS A 87 2.75 -22.21 -17.80
C HIS A 87 2.31 -22.60 -16.37
N VAL A 88 1.98 -21.63 -15.52
CA VAL A 88 1.48 -21.89 -14.16
C VAL A 88 0.16 -22.66 -14.19
N LEU A 89 -0.75 -22.32 -15.10
CA LEU A 89 -2.01 -23.05 -15.29
C LEU A 89 -1.77 -24.48 -15.78
N ALA A 90 -0.81 -24.70 -16.67
CA ALA A 90 -0.44 -26.04 -17.13
C ALA A 90 0.14 -26.89 -15.98
N LEU A 91 1.01 -26.31 -15.15
CA LEU A 91 1.55 -26.96 -13.95
C LEU A 91 0.48 -27.26 -12.89
N ALA A 92 -0.52 -26.39 -12.75
CA ALA A 92 -1.65 -26.62 -11.87
C ALA A 92 -2.51 -27.79 -12.36
N LYS A 93 -2.83 -27.80 -13.66
CA LYS A 93 -3.63 -28.87 -14.28
C LYS A 93 -2.91 -30.23 -14.29
N SER A 94 -1.58 -30.23 -14.40
CA SER A 94 -0.78 -31.46 -14.32
C SER A 94 -0.62 -32.01 -12.90
N GLY A 95 -1.06 -31.27 -11.86
CA GLY A 95 -0.90 -31.65 -10.46
C GLY A 95 0.53 -31.51 -9.94
N ALA A 96 1.47 -31.01 -10.75
CA ALA A 96 2.87 -30.84 -10.38
C ALA A 96 3.05 -29.87 -9.21
N LEU A 97 2.25 -28.81 -9.15
CA LEU A 97 2.25 -27.86 -8.02
C LEU A 97 1.85 -28.55 -6.71
N THR A 98 0.82 -29.41 -6.76
CA THR A 98 0.33 -30.16 -5.60
C THR A 98 1.36 -31.18 -5.12
N ALA A 99 2.02 -31.89 -6.04
CA ALA A 99 3.09 -32.83 -5.71
C ALA A 99 4.28 -32.12 -5.02
N ARG A 100 4.70 -30.96 -5.56
CA ARG A 100 5.74 -30.13 -4.93
C ARG A 100 5.35 -29.59 -3.57
N ALA A 101 4.09 -29.20 -3.39
CA ALA A 101 3.58 -28.76 -2.08
C ALA A 101 3.65 -29.89 -1.04
N GLN A 102 3.27 -31.12 -1.41
CA GLN A 102 3.36 -32.28 -0.52
C GLN A 102 4.81 -32.64 -0.16
N GLU A 103 5.73 -32.55 -1.12
CA GLU A 103 7.17 -32.73 -0.89
C GLU A 103 7.75 -31.66 0.05
N ALA A 104 7.38 -30.39 -0.12
CA ALA A 104 7.79 -29.31 0.77
C ALA A 104 7.26 -29.51 2.21
N VAL A 105 6.02 -29.98 2.35
CA VAL A 105 5.42 -30.28 3.66
C VAL A 105 6.12 -31.47 4.33
N SER A 106 6.43 -32.53 3.59
CA SER A 106 7.11 -33.71 4.15
C SER A 106 8.55 -33.40 4.58
N THR A 107 9.29 -32.63 3.78
CA THR A 107 10.65 -32.16 4.09
C THR A 107 10.66 -31.16 5.25
N GLY A 108 9.68 -30.26 5.34
CA GLY A 108 9.50 -29.38 6.50
C GLY A 108 9.18 -30.16 7.78
N ARG A 109 8.33 -31.19 7.69
CA ARG A 109 7.95 -32.05 8.82
C ARG A 109 9.12 -32.88 9.34
N SER A 110 10.00 -33.38 8.48
CA SER A 110 11.21 -34.12 8.89
C SER A 110 12.24 -33.20 9.56
N ARG A 111 12.41 -31.96 9.08
CA ARG A 111 13.26 -30.95 9.73
C ARG A 111 12.72 -30.47 11.08
N GLY A 112 11.40 -30.35 11.23
CA GLY A 112 10.75 -30.00 12.50
C GLY A 112 10.87 -31.09 13.57
N ARG A 113 10.81 -32.37 13.19
CA ARG A 113 10.96 -33.51 14.12
C ARG A 113 12.37 -33.71 14.66
N GLY A 114 13.39 -33.14 14.01
CA GLY A 114 14.79 -33.23 14.45
C GLY A 114 15.20 -32.24 15.54
N LYS A 115 14.39 -31.20 15.82
CA LYS A 115 14.78 -30.10 16.74
C LYS A 115 14.15 -30.18 18.14
N GLY A 116 13.32 -31.21 18.40
CA GLY A 116 12.65 -31.41 19.68
C GLY A 116 13.11 -32.67 20.40
N ARG A 117 14.40 -32.77 20.78
CA ARG A 117 14.93 -33.75 21.75
C ARG A 117 16.30 -33.27 22.28
N LYS A 118 16.30 -32.21 23.07
CA LYS A 118 17.29 -32.03 24.14
C LYS A 118 16.49 -31.89 25.44
N SER A 119 16.30 -33.04 26.07
CA SER A 119 15.84 -33.19 27.45
C SER A 119 17.06 -33.59 28.28
N ALA A 120 17.06 -33.11 29.54
CA ALA A 120 18.05 -33.32 30.60
C ALA A 120 19.27 -32.37 30.55
#